data_AF-A0AAU3ISB9-F1
#
_entry.id   AF-A0AAU3ISB9-F1
#
_cell.length_a   1.000
_cell.length_b   1.000
_cell.length_c   1.000
_cell.angle_alpha   90.00
_cell.angle_beta   90.00
_cell.angle_gamma   90.00
#
_symmetry.space_group_name_H-M   'P 1'
#
loop_
_entity.id
_entity.type
_entity.pdbx_description
1 polymer ?
#
loop_
_entity_poly.entity_id
_entity_poly.type
_entity_poly.pdbx_seq_one_letter_code
_entity_poly.pdbx_strand_id
1 'polypeptide(L)' 'MTDVKASIYDLLTSKFGVPAVQLDDNATLESLDLDSLLLVEFSVSVEKTLGVIVEEQELAAERTLAEVIESVRSKLQVVR' A
#
# COMPACT_ATOMS: atom_id res chain seq x y z
N MET A 1 -14.10 -9.38 8.04
CA MET A 1 -13.29 -8.21 8.45
C MET A 1 -12.13 -8.17 7.48
N THR A 2 -12.12 -7.24 6.53
CA THR A 2 -11.03 -7.16 5.54
C THR A 2 -9.79 -6.66 6.25
N ASP A 3 -8.75 -7.49 6.29
CA ASP A 3 -7.48 -7.11 6.88
C ASP A 3 -6.67 -6.31 5.84
N VAL A 4 -6.66 -4.99 5.99
CA VAL A 4 -6.01 -4.05 5.05
C VAL A 4 -4.51 -4.35 4.97
N LYS A 5 -3.88 -4.63 6.12
CA LYS A 5 -2.44 -4.94 6.19
C LYS A 5 -2.14 -6.21 5.40
N ALA A 6 -2.89 -7.28 5.65
CA ALA A 6 -2.71 -8.54 4.92
C ALA A 6 -2.90 -8.35 3.41
N SER A 7 -3.91 -7.57 3.00
CA SER A 7 -4.18 -7.30 1.58
C SER A 7 -3.06 -6.50 0.91
N ILE A 8 -2.51 -5.49 1.59
CA ILE A 8 -1.38 -4.71 1.08
C ILE A 8 -0.12 -5.58 0.99
N TYR A 9 0.16 -6.41 2.00
CA TYR A 9 1.33 -7.28 2.00
C TYR A 9 1.23 -8.35 0.90
N ASP A 10 0.03 -8.90 0.67
CA ASP A 10 -0.23 -9.83 -0.42
C ASP A 10 -0.05 -9.17 -1.80
N LEU A 11 -0.51 -7.92 -1.97
CA LEU A 11 -0.26 -7.15 -3.19
C LEU A 11 1.24 -6.93 -3.41
N LEU A 12 1.98 -6.50 -2.38
CA LEU A 12 3.41 -6.23 -2.47
C LEU A 12 4.21 -7.50 -2.79
N THR A 13 3.87 -8.63 -2.18
CA THR A 13 4.54 -9.91 -2.46
C THR A 13 4.16 -10.49 -3.82
N SER A 14 2.87 -10.51 -4.17
CA SER A 14 2.36 -11.21 -5.36
C SER A 14 2.46 -10.38 -6.64
N LYS A 15 2.21 -9.06 -6.59
CA LYS A 15 2.29 -8.17 -7.77
C LYS A 15 3.66 -7.50 -7.92
N PHE A 16 4.22 -7.03 -6.81
CA PHE A 16 5.46 -6.24 -6.83
C PHE A 16 6.70 -7.08 -6.56
N GLY A 17 6.54 -8.34 -6.15
CA GLY A 17 7.67 -9.23 -5.87
C GLY A 17 8.49 -8.82 -4.64
N VAL A 18 7.94 -7.98 -3.78
CA VAL A 18 8.62 -7.52 -2.55
C VAL A 18 8.73 -8.69 -1.58
N PRO A 19 9.94 -9.03 -1.10
CA PRO A 19 10.10 -10.14 -0.15
C PRO A 19 9.38 -9.84 1.16
N ALA A 20 8.64 -10.83 1.69
CA ALA A 20 7.91 -10.68 2.96
C ALA A 20 8.83 -10.34 4.16
N VAL A 21 10.13 -10.64 4.06
CA VAL A 21 11.15 -10.28 5.06
C VAL A 21 11.46 -8.77 5.09
N GLN A 22 11.19 -8.05 4.01
CA GLN A 22 11.37 -6.59 3.91
C GLN A 22 10.09 -5.82 4.28
N LEU A 23 8.94 -6.50 4.33
CA LEU A 23 7.67 -5.89 4.68
C LEU A 23 7.58 -5.63 6.19
N ASP A 24 8.11 -4.49 6.61
CA ASP A 24 8.01 -3.95 7.97
C ASP A 24 7.12 -2.71 7.99
N ASP A 25 6.40 -2.51 9.10
CA ASP A 25 5.52 -1.34 9.28
C ASP A 25 6.28 0.00 9.21
N ASN A 26 7.57 0.02 9.57
CA ASN A 26 8.43 1.19 9.50
C ASN A 26 9.21 1.29 8.18
N ALA A 27 9.10 0.31 7.27
CA ALA A 27 9.75 0.38 5.98
C ALA A 27 9.08 1.44 5.11
N THR A 28 9.88 2.31 4.49
CA THR A 28 9.39 3.29 3.52
C THR A 28 9.13 2.62 2.17
N LEU A 29 8.21 3.17 1.37
CA LEU A 29 7.96 2.65 0.02
C LEU A 29 9.23 2.69 -0.85
N GLU A 30 10.06 3.73 -0.69
CA GLU A 30 11.39 3.82 -1.32
C GLU A 30 12.30 2.65 -0.91
N SER A 31 12.30 2.29 0.37
CA SER A 31 13.13 1.17 0.88
C SER A 31 12.68 -0.20 0.38
N LEU A 32 11.46 -0.30 -0.17
CA LEU A 32 10.89 -1.51 -0.76
C LEU A 32 11.09 -1.56 -2.28
N ASP A 33 11.96 -0.70 -2.82
CA ASP A 33 12.21 -0.56 -4.26
C ASP A 33 10.91 -0.22 -5.05
N LEU A 34 9.96 0.49 -4.42
CA LEU A 34 8.76 0.98 -5.11
C LEU A 34 9.07 2.30 -5.81
N ASP A 35 9.49 2.20 -7.06
CA ASP A 35 9.67 3.34 -7.95
C ASP A 35 8.35 4.08 -8.23
N SER A 36 8.44 5.32 -8.73
CA SER A 36 7.27 6.16 -9.07
C SER A 36 6.25 5.46 -9.97
N LEU A 37 6.69 4.62 -10.92
CA LEU A 37 5.79 3.83 -11.77
C LEU A 37 5.08 2.72 -10.99
N LEU A 38 5.78 2.05 -10.07
CA LEU A 38 5.21 1.00 -9.23
C LEU A 38 4.23 1.59 -8.21
N LEU A 39 4.49 2.79 -7.70
CA LEU A 39 3.56 3.51 -6.83
C LEU A 39 2.22 3.80 -7.52
N VAL A 40 2.26 4.20 -8.79
CA VAL A 40 1.04 4.37 -9.61
C VAL A 40 0.33 3.03 -9.83
N GLU A 41 1.05 1.94 -10.11
CA GLU A 41 0.40 0.62 -10.23
C GLU A 41 -0.15 0.14 -8.89
N PHE A 42 0.52 0.45 -7.78
CA PHE A 42 0.11 0.07 -6.44
C PHE A 42 -1.19 0.77 -6.05
N SER A 43 -1.32 2.07 -6.35
CA SER A 43 -2.57 2.83 -6.12
C SER A 43 -3.75 2.18 -6.86
N VAL A 44 -3.57 1.86 -8.13
CA VAL A 44 -4.59 1.20 -8.96
C VAL A 44 -4.90 -0.22 -8.44
N SER A 45 -3.90 -0.93 -7.93
CA SER A 45 -4.08 -2.28 -7.40
C SER A 45 -4.83 -2.27 -6.07
N VAL A 46 -4.56 -1.28 -5.21
CA VAL A 46 -5.29 -1.02 -3.97
C VAL A 46 -6.75 -0.66 -4.28
N GLU A 47 -6.98 0.22 -5.25
CA GLU A 47 -8.34 0.57 -5.69
C GLU A 47 -9.12 -0.65 -6.18
N LYS A 48 -8.50 -1.49 -7.03
CA LYS A 48 -9.16 -2.71 -7.55
C LYS A 48 -9.43 -3.75 -6.48
N THR A 49 -8.56 -3.87 -5.48
CA THR A 49 -8.64 -4.92 -4.45
C THR A 49 -9.53 -4.51 -3.28
N LEU A 50 -9.41 -3.26 -2.84
CA LEU A 50 -10.06 -2.73 -1.64
C LEU A 50 -11.18 -1.73 -1.97
N GLY A 51 -11.28 -1.24 -3.21
CA GLY A 51 -12.28 -0.24 -3.60
C GLY A 51 -11.96 1.17 -3.13
N VAL A 52 -10.70 1.46 -2.79
CA VAL A 52 -10.27 2.75 -2.25
C VAL A 52 -9.26 3.43 -3.17
N ILE A 53 -9.55 4.69 -3.50
CA ILE A 53 -8.65 5.55 -4.23
C ILE A 53 -7.65 6.17 -3.25
N VAL A 54 -6.38 5.84 -3.46
CA VAL A 54 -5.25 6.39 -2.70
C VAL A 54 -4.54 7.39 -3.60
N GLU A 55 -4.35 8.61 -3.11
CA GLU A 55 -3.72 9.67 -3.90
C GLU A 55 -2.18 9.54 -3.87
N GLU A 56 -1.51 10.13 -4.85
CA GLU A 56 -0.05 10.03 -4.97
C GLU A 56 0.68 10.56 -3.73
N GLN A 57 0.17 11.62 -3.07
CA GLN A 57 0.77 12.13 -1.83
C GLN A 57 0.65 11.17 -0.64
N GLU A 58 -0.30 10.24 -0.68
CA GLU A 58 -0.46 9.19 0.34
C GLU A 58 0.44 7.98 0.05
N LEU A 59 0.94 7.88 -1.18
CA LEU A 59 1.90 6.87 -1.64
C LEU A 59 3.26 7.49 -1.95
N ALA A 60 3.61 8.59 -1.29
CA ALA A 60 4.91 9.21 -1.47
C ALA A 60 6.03 8.25 -1.01
N ALA A 61 7.17 8.29 -1.69
CA ALA A 61 8.26 7.33 -1.48
C ALA A 61 8.80 7.34 -0.04
N GLU A 62 8.75 8.50 0.63
CA GLU A 62 9.11 8.69 2.03
C GLU A 62 8.11 8.09 3.04
N ARG A 63 6.91 7.70 2.61
CA ARG A 63 5.87 7.15 3.48
C ARG A 63 6.19 5.74 3.89
N THR A 64 5.87 5.43 5.14
CA THR A 64 5.98 4.09 5.69
C THR A 64 4.78 3.22 5.32
N LEU A 65 4.97 1.89 5.30
CA LEU A 65 3.86 0.95 5.11
C LEU A 65 2.75 1.17 6.14
N ALA A 66 3.09 1.48 7.40
CA ALA A 66 2.11 1.78 8.43
C ALA A 66 1.22 2.98 8.07
N GLU A 67 1.82 4.08 7.58
CA GLU A 67 1.08 5.26 7.14
C GLU A 67 0.13 4.94 5.98
N VAL A 68 0.62 4.20 4.98
CA VAL A 68 -0.17 3.79 3.82
C VAL A 68 -1.36 2.92 4.24
N ILE A 69 -1.12 1.92 5.09
CA ILE A 69 -2.17 1.04 5.63
C ILE A 69 -3.21 1.87 6.37
N GLU A 70 -2.79 2.83 7.20
CA GLU A 70 -3.70 3.66 7.97
C GLU A 70 -4.50 4.63 7.08
N SER A 71 -3.88 5.20 6.05
CA SER A 71 -4.58 6.00 5.02
C SER A 71 -5.68 5.18 4.33
N VAL A 72 -5.36 3.98 3.86
CA VAL A 72 -6.34 3.09 3.20
C VAL A 72 -7.43 2.67 4.17
N ARG A 73 -7.07 2.32 5.40
CA ARG A 73 -8.01 1.93 6.45
C ARG A 73 -8.97 3.06 6.80
N SER A 74 -8.46 4.28 6.93
CA SER A 74 -9.28 5.48 7.21
C SER A 74 -10.29 5.71 6.09
N LYS A 75 -9.87 5.59 4.84
CA LYS A 75 -10.78 5.72 3.69
C LYS A 75 -11.83 4.62 3.62
N LEU A 76 -11.46 3.37 3.89
CA LEU A 76 -12.42 2.26 3.96
C LEU A 76 -13.53 2.49 5.00
N GLN A 77 -13.25 3.20 6.09
CA GLN A 77 -14.25 3.55 7.10
C GLN A 77 -15.18 4.68 6.65
N VAL A 78 -14.71 5.56 5.76
CA VAL A 78 -15.46 6.72 5.25
C VAL A 78 -16.38 6.34 4.08
N VAL A 79 -16.05 5.31 3.30
CA VAL A 79 -16.87 4.82 2.16
C VAL A 79 -18.09 3.99 2.62
N ARG A 80 -18.70 4.34 3.76
CA ARG A 80 -19.79 3.55 4.37
C ARG A 80 -21.17 4.20 4.26
#